data_AF-A0A380T0D6-F1
#
_entry.id   AF-A0A380T0D6-F1
#
_cell.length_a   1.000
_cell.length_b   1.000
_cell.length_c   1.000
_cell.angle_alpha   90.00
_cell.angle_beta   90.00
_cell.angle_gamma   90.00
#
_symmetry.space_group_name_H-M   'P 1'
#
loop_
_entity.id
_entity.type
_entity.pdbx_description
1 polymer ?
#
loop_
_entity_poly.entity_id
_entity_poly.type
_entity_poly.pdbx_seq_one_letter_code
_entity_poly.pdbx_strand_id
1 'polypeptide(L)' 'MVRKLILMVALSQLNGCAWLAAVGNRDRSYDCYGGLETEYQLAQFIGPFVLVDLPFTLVADTASLPFCWL' A
#
# COMPACT_ATOMS: atom_id res chain seq x y z
N MET A 1 4.14 -20.74 -20.16
CA MET A 1 5.03 -19.87 -19.34
C MET A 1 4.34 -18.56 -18.93
N VAL A 2 3.66 -17.85 -19.85
CA VAL A 2 2.98 -16.56 -19.60
C VAL A 2 2.07 -16.52 -18.37
N ARG A 3 1.25 -17.56 -18.14
CA ARG A 3 0.37 -17.65 -16.95
C ARG A 3 1.13 -17.56 -15.62
N LYS A 4 2.34 -18.13 -15.54
CA LYS A 4 3.18 -18.07 -14.33
C LYS A 4 3.78 -16.68 -14.12
N LEU A 5 4.17 -16.01 -15.22
CA LEU A 5 4.66 -14.63 -15.19
C LEU A 5 3.59 -13.64 -14.69
N ILE A 6 2.35 -13.76 -15.18
CA ILE A 6 1.24 -12.90 -14.72
C ILE A 6 0.98 -13.10 -13.22
N LEU A 7 1.03 -14.34 -12.74
CA LEU A 7 0.90 -14.65 -11.31
C LEU A 7 2.05 -14.06 -10.48
N MET A 8 3.30 -14.17 -10.93
CA MET A 8 4.42 -13.56 -10.22
C MET A 8 4.32 -12.04 -10.19
N VAL A 9 3.89 -11.41 -11.29
CA VAL A 9 3.68 -9.96 -11.36
C VAL A 9 2.55 -9.53 -10.41
N ALA A 10 1.43 -10.25 -10.39
CA ALA A 10 0.32 -9.96 -9.48
C ALA A 10 0.74 -10.11 -8.01
N LEU A 11 1.48 -11.17 -7.66
CA LEU A 11 2.01 -11.37 -6.31
C LEU A 11 3.03 -10.31 -5.93
N SER A 12 3.84 -9.81 -6.88
CA SER A 12 4.80 -8.73 -6.61
C SER A 12 4.15 -7.37 -6.34
N GLN A 13 2.87 -7.20 -6.69
CA GLN A 13 2.10 -6.01 -6.37
C GLN A 13 1.43 -6.09 -4.99
N LEU A 14 1.56 -7.21 -4.27
CA LEU A 14 1.02 -7.41 -2.91
C LEU A 14 2.07 -7.06 -1.83
N ASN A 15 2.69 -5.89 -1.94
CA ASN A 15 3.80 -5.49 -1.07
C ASN A 15 3.49 -4.20 -0.27
N GLY A 16 2.23 -3.77 -0.21
CA GLY A 16 1.85 -2.52 0.42
C GLY A 16 2.32 -1.30 -0.39
N CYS A 17 1.97 -1.25 -1.68
CA CYS A 17 2.35 -0.17 -2.58
C CYS A 17 1.82 1.19 -2.10
N ALA A 18 0.62 1.22 -1.54
CA ALA A 18 0.03 2.44 -0.97
C ALA A 18 0.80 2.92 0.25
N TRP A 19 1.26 2.00 1.11
CA TRP A 19 2.18 2.32 2.20
C TRP A 19 3.49 2.91 1.68
N LEU A 20 4.14 2.28 0.69
CA LEU A 20 5.39 2.77 0.09
C LEU A 20 5.28 4.22 -0.43
N ALA A 21 4.14 4.56 -1.03
CA ALA A 21 3.86 5.92 -1.47
C ALA A 21 3.71 6.88 -0.28
N ALA A 22 3.04 6.44 0.80
CA ALA A 22 2.84 7.23 2.01
C ALA A 22 4.15 7.51 2.77
N VAL A 23 5.03 6.53 2.96
CA VAL A 23 6.36 6.72 3.59
C VAL A 23 7.39 7.36 2.66
N GLY A 24 7.24 7.22 1.33
CA GLY A 24 8.17 7.79 0.35
C GLY A 24 8.11 9.32 0.25
N ASN A 25 7.07 9.94 0.82
CA ASN A 25 6.86 11.38 0.78
C ASN A 25 7.78 12.08 1.80
N ARG A 26 9.03 12.32 1.42
CA ARG A 26 10.10 12.87 2.28
C ARG A 26 9.82 14.25 2.87
N ASP A 27 8.87 15.00 2.30
CA ASP A 27 8.56 16.36 2.74
C ASP A 27 7.57 16.41 3.91
N ARG A 28 7.05 15.26 4.36
CA ARG A 28 6.11 15.16 5.49
C ARG A 28 6.46 13.98 6.40
N SER A 29 6.18 14.15 7.69
CA SER A 29 6.09 13.04 8.63
C SER A 29 5.07 12.03 8.13
N TYR A 30 5.32 10.74 8.37
CA TYR A 30 4.39 9.69 8.01
C TYR A 30 3.09 9.84 8.81
N ASP A 31 1.96 9.97 8.12
CA ASP A 31 0.64 10.00 8.73
C ASP A 31 0.19 8.59 9.13
N CYS A 32 -0.37 8.46 10.33
CA CYS A 32 -0.83 7.17 10.86
C CYS A 32 -1.88 6.58 9.92
N TYR A 33 -1.63 5.37 9.41
CA TYR A 33 -2.50 4.70 8.45
C TYR A 33 -2.69 5.46 7.12
N GLY A 34 -1.72 6.31 6.75
CA GLY A 34 -1.76 7.05 5.49
C GLY A 34 -1.75 6.14 4.26
N GLY A 35 -1.09 4.97 4.34
CA GLY A 35 -1.15 3.96 3.28
C GLY A 35 -2.58 3.48 3.05
N LEU A 36 -3.28 3.06 4.11
CA LEU A 36 -4.67 2.63 4.08
C LEU A 36 -5.60 3.69 3.47
N GLU A 37 -5.47 4.94 3.93
CA GLU A 37 -6.29 6.04 3.41
C GLU A 37 -6.10 6.21 1.89
N THR A 38 -4.84 6.18 1.45
CA THR A 38 -4.49 6.30 0.03
C THR A 38 -5.10 5.17 -0.78
N GLU A 39 -5.08 3.96 -0.26
CA GLU A 39 -5.62 2.76 -0.91
C GLU A 39 -7.15 2.82 -1.04
N TYR A 40 -7.85 3.30 0.00
CA TYR A 40 -9.29 3.53 -0.05
C TYR A 40 -9.67 4.61 -1.05
N GLN A 41 -8.93 5.72 -1.08
CA GLN A 41 -9.13 6.78 -2.08
C GLN A 41 -8.91 6.22 -3.49
N LEU A 42 -7.84 5.45 -3.69
CA LEU A 42 -7.51 4.86 -4.98
C LEU A 42 -8.57 3.85 -5.45
N ALA A 43 -9.13 3.06 -4.52
CA ALA A 43 -10.22 2.13 -4.82
C ALA A 43 -11.49 2.84 -5.33
N GLN A 44 -11.73 4.11 -4.98
CA GLN A 44 -12.83 4.91 -5.54
C GLN A 44 -12.62 5.23 -7.03
N PHE A 45 -11.38 5.28 -7.51
CA PHE A 45 -11.05 5.66 -8.89
C PHE A 45 -10.79 4.46 -9.81
N ILE A 46 -10.08 3.43 -9.33
CA ILE A 46 -9.70 2.25 -10.14
C ILE A 46 -10.45 0.97 -9.74
N GLY A 47 -11.34 1.04 -8.77
CA GLY A 47 -12.20 -0.05 -8.34
C GLY A 47 -11.58 -0.96 -7.27
N PRO A 48 -12.32 -2.01 -6.87
CA PRO A 48 -12.02 -2.79 -5.66
C PRO A 48 -10.78 -3.67 -5.77
N PHE A 49 -10.21 -3.87 -6.97
CA PHE A 49 -9.00 -4.67 -7.15
C PHE A 49 -7.78 -4.08 -6.45
N VAL A 50 -7.76 -2.77 -6.22
CA VAL A 50 -6.71 -2.11 -5.42
C VAL A 50 -6.71 -2.60 -3.97
N LEU A 51 -7.87 -3.02 -3.44
CA LEU A 51 -8.01 -3.49 -2.06
C LEU A 51 -7.40 -4.88 -1.82
N VAL A 52 -6.92 -5.56 -2.86
CA VAL A 52 -6.22 -6.85 -2.69
C VAL A 52 -4.90 -6.65 -1.95
N ASP A 53 -4.26 -5.49 -2.09
CA ASP A 53 -3.02 -5.12 -1.39
C ASP A 53 -3.27 -4.59 0.05
N LEU A 54 -4.54 -4.36 0.41
CA LEU A 54 -4.94 -3.74 1.67
C LEU A 54 -4.48 -4.48 2.94
N PRO A 55 -4.48 -5.83 3.00
CA PRO A 55 -3.91 -6.54 4.14
C PRO A 55 -2.40 -6.27 4.30
N PHE A 56 -1.67 -6.09 3.21
CA PHE A 56 -0.22 -5.83 3.24
C PHE A 56 0.06 -4.39 3.61
N THR A 57 -0.69 -3.44 3.04
CA THR A 57 -0.67 -2.03 3.43
C THR A 57 -1.00 -1.86 4.91
N LEU A 58 -1.99 -2.60 5.45
CA LEU A 58 -2.32 -2.57 6.88
C LEU A 58 -1.16 -3.04 7.76
N VAL A 59 -0.50 -4.13 7.40
CA VAL A 59 0.66 -4.65 8.14
C VAL A 59 1.80 -3.64 8.10
N ALA A 60 2.06 -3.05 6.93
CA ALA A 60 3.12 -2.08 6.74
C ALA A 60 2.84 -0.78 7.51
N ASP A 61 1.62 -0.25 7.43
CA ASP A 61 1.17 0.92 8.19
C ASP A 61 1.30 0.70 9.70
N THR A 62 0.91 -0.49 10.18
CA THR A 62 1.04 -0.88 11.59
C THR A 62 2.50 -0.95 12.01
N ALA A 63 3.37 -1.49 11.17
CA ALA A 63 4.81 -1.54 11.41
C ALA A 63 5.46 -0.14 11.41
N SER A 64 4.90 0.83 10.68
CA SER A 64 5.37 2.21 10.64
C SER A 64 4.77 3.12 11.71
N LEU A 65 3.85 2.65 12.56
CA LEU A 65 3.30 3.43 13.67
C LEU A 65 4.34 4.11 14.56
N PRO A 66 5.51 3.50 14.88
CA PRO A 66 6.56 4.18 15.65
C PRO A 66 7.12 5.45 14.99
N PHE A 67 6.94 5.62 13.68
CA PHE A 67 7.36 6.79 12.90
C PHE A 67 6.23 7.78 12.66
N CYS A 68 5.01 7.44 13.07
CA CYS A 68 3.91 8.38 13.02
C CYS A 68 4.14 9.45 14.10
N TRP A 69 4.12 10.74 13.71
CA TRP A 69 4.41 11.92 14.55
C TRP A 69 5.87 12.28 14.85
N LEU A 70 6.85 11.68 14.16
CA LEU A 70 8.25 12.16 14.16
C LEU A 70 8.47 13.25 13.10
#